data_AF-A0A3P7Z2P9-F1
#
_entry.id   AF-A0A3P7Z2P9-F1
#
_cell.length_a   1.000
_cell.length_b   1.000
_cell.length_c   1.000
_cell.angle_alpha   90.00
_cell.angle_beta   90.00
_cell.angle_gamma   90.00
#
_symmetry.space_group_name_H-M   'P 1'
#
loop_
_entity.id
_entity.type
_entity.pdbx_description
1 polymer ?
#
loop_
_entity_poly.entity_id
_entity_poly.type
_entity_poly.pdbx_seq_one_letter_code
_entity_poly.pdbx_strand_id
1 'polypeptide(L)'
;MLNKRCDIQGLRGWAIILVILFHFYPEYFPNGYLGVDVFLVLSGFLVTMILRRSETLNLNTFGVFYYRRLVFQRILPLYLLCISCTTVAIHLILPTSYRKLNATYARQAFLLTTNMHYSSEMEMDYQIMVCSRNLFTHTWSLCLEMQWYLIVPFLFLLQKCITKRDKLFILSKC
;
A
#
# COMPACT_ATOMS: atom_id res chain seq x y z
N MET A 1 -3.15 12.50 23.92
CA MET A 1 -3.44 11.25 23.18
C MET A 1 -3.89 11.63 21.78
N LEU A 2 -3.25 11.12 20.72
CA LEU A 2 -3.70 11.35 19.34
C LEU A 2 -5.13 10.83 19.22
N ASN A 3 -6.10 11.75 19.10
CA ASN A 3 -7.50 11.37 18.95
C ASN A 3 -7.62 10.54 17.68
N LYS A 4 -7.87 9.23 17.84
CA LYS A 4 -7.89 8.28 16.75
C LYS A 4 -9.12 8.63 15.90
N ARG A 5 -8.90 8.96 14.63
CA ARG A 5 -9.96 9.30 13.67
C ARG A 5 -10.76 8.04 13.32
N CYS A 6 -11.70 7.68 14.18
CA CYS A 6 -12.54 6.49 14.05
C CYS A 6 -13.46 6.58 12.81
N ASP A 7 -13.83 7.80 12.40
CA ASP A 7 -14.51 8.11 11.15
C ASP A 7 -13.76 7.52 9.93
N ILE A 8 -12.48 7.86 9.79
CA ILE A 8 -11.65 7.42 8.66
C ILE A 8 -11.37 5.91 8.74
N GLN A 9 -11.18 5.38 9.95
CA GLN A 9 -10.98 3.94 10.14
C GLN A 9 -12.24 3.14 9.82
N GLY A 10 -13.43 3.67 10.14
CA GLY A 10 -14.71 3.08 9.78
C GLY A 10 -14.91 3.03 8.27
N LEU A 11 -14.63 4.13 7.57
CA LEU A 11 -14.70 4.18 6.10
C LEU A 11 -13.73 3.19 5.44
N ARG A 12 -12.52 3.04 5.97
CA ARG A 12 -11.57 2.00 5.50
C ARG A 12 -12.10 0.59 5.75
N GLY A 13 -12.76 0.35 6.88
CA GLY A 13 -13.41 -0.92 7.17
C GLY A 13 -14.51 -1.26 6.16
N TRP A 14 -15.38 -0.29 5.85
CA TRP A 14 -16.39 -0.43 4.81
C TRP A 14 -15.79 -0.71 3.43
N ALA A 15 -14.72 -0.01 3.08
CA ALA A 15 -14.00 -0.23 1.83
C ALA A 15 -13.47 -1.67 1.72
N ILE A 16 -12.91 -2.23 2.80
CA ILE A 16 -12.47 -3.63 2.86
C ILE A 16 -13.65 -4.60 2.72
N ILE A 17 -14.78 -4.34 3.40
CA ILE A 17 -15.97 -5.18 3.31
C ILE A 17 -16.47 -5.27 1.86
N LEU A 18 -16.51 -4.15 1.14
CA LEU A 18 -16.91 -4.12 -0.27
C LEU A 18 -15.99 -4.97 -1.15
N VAL A 19 -14.68 -4.92 -0.91
CA VAL A 19 -13.70 -5.75 -1.63
C VAL A 19 -13.91 -7.22 -1.33
N ILE A 20 -14.14 -7.58 -0.06
CA ILE A 20 -14.43 -8.97 0.34
C ILE A 20 -15.70 -9.46 -0.35
N LEU A 21 -16.78 -8.67 -0.32
CA LEU A 21 -18.05 -9.02 -0.95
C LEU A 21 -17.91 -9.18 -2.47
N PHE A 22 -17.11 -8.34 -3.14
CA PHE A 22 -16.81 -8.51 -4.55
C PHE A 22 -16.15 -9.86 -4.86
N HIS A 23 -15.24 -10.34 -4.00
CA HIS A 23 -14.56 -11.62 -4.22
C HIS A 23 -15.47 -12.83 -4.00
N PHE A 24 -16.40 -12.77 -3.04
CA PHE A 24 -17.31 -13.88 -2.74
C PHE A 24 -18.59 -13.85 -3.59
N TYR A 25 -19.08 -12.67 -3.94
CA TYR A 25 -20.36 -12.46 -4.61
C TYR A 25 -20.23 -11.41 -5.74
N PRO A 26 -19.43 -11.69 -6.79
CA PRO A 26 -19.13 -10.72 -7.85
C PRO A 26 -20.38 -10.28 -8.64
N GLU A 27 -21.40 -11.14 -8.78
CA GLU A 27 -22.65 -10.80 -9.48
C GLU A 27 -23.52 -9.81 -8.69
N TYR A 28 -23.51 -9.89 -7.35
CA TYR A 28 -24.29 -9.01 -6.48
C TYR A 28 -23.56 -7.70 -6.16
N PHE A 29 -22.22 -7.74 -6.14
CA PHE A 29 -21.37 -6.59 -5.84
C PHE A 29 -20.35 -6.32 -6.95
N PRO A 30 -20.77 -6.09 -8.21
CA PRO A 30 -19.85 -5.96 -9.35
C PRO A 30 -18.89 -4.78 -9.21
N ASN A 31 -19.28 -3.75 -8.45
CA ASN A 31 -18.47 -2.54 -8.22
C ASN A 31 -17.72 -2.55 -6.88
N GLY A 32 -17.70 -3.67 -6.14
CA GLY A 32 -17.04 -3.72 -4.83
C GLY A 32 -15.51 -3.58 -4.91
N TYR A 33 -14.91 -3.76 -6.09
CA TYR A 33 -13.49 -3.47 -6.34
C TYR A 33 -13.11 -2.00 -6.09
N LEU A 34 -14.05 -1.05 -6.25
CA LEU A 34 -13.85 0.37 -5.93
C LEU A 34 -13.48 0.60 -4.46
N GLY A 35 -13.76 -0.36 -3.59
CA GLY A 35 -13.30 -0.33 -2.20
C GLY A 35 -11.76 -0.26 -2.10
N VAL A 36 -11.01 -0.82 -3.05
CA VAL A 36 -9.54 -0.69 -3.07
C VAL A 36 -9.14 0.78 -3.25
N ASP A 37 -9.75 1.47 -4.21
CA ASP A 37 -9.44 2.87 -4.51
C ASP A 37 -9.77 3.78 -3.32
N VAL A 38 -10.96 3.59 -2.73
CA VAL A 38 -11.38 4.31 -1.52
C VAL A 38 -10.39 4.08 -0.37
N PHE A 39 -9.97 2.83 -0.15
CA PHE A 39 -9.03 2.50 0.90
C PHE A 39 -7.68 3.20 0.69
N LEU A 40 -7.14 3.17 -0.54
CA LEU A 40 -5.86 3.81 -0.88
C LEU A 40 -5.92 5.34 -0.72
N VAL A 41 -7.00 5.99 -1.19
CA VAL A 41 -7.20 7.43 -1.03
C VAL A 41 -7.27 7.82 0.45
N LEU A 42 -8.01 7.07 1.26
CA LEU A 42 -8.10 7.32 2.71
C LEU A 42 -6.78 7.11 3.44
N SER A 43 -6.01 6.08 3.07
CA SER A 43 -4.65 5.87 3.59
C SER A 43 -3.74 7.04 3.24
N GLY A 44 -3.76 7.53 2.00
CA GLY A 44 -2.98 8.70 1.57
C GLY A 44 -3.38 10.00 2.27
N PHE A 45 -4.68 10.23 2.45
CA PHE A 45 -5.21 11.38 3.19
C PHE A 45 -4.72 11.37 4.64
N LEU A 46 -4.79 10.22 5.33
CA LEU A 46 -4.36 10.08 6.72
C LEU A 46 -2.87 10.39 6.89
N VAL A 47 -2.02 9.87 5.99
CA VAL A 47 -0.57 10.12 6.03
C VAL A 47 -0.25 11.59 5.82
N THR A 48 -0.88 12.24 4.83
CA THR A 48 -0.72 13.66 4.57
C THR A 48 -1.18 14.52 5.77
N MET A 49 -2.30 14.15 6.41
CA MET A 49 -2.80 14.82 7.61
C MET A 49 -1.81 14.72 8.78
N ILE A 50 -1.19 13.54 8.97
CA ILE A 50 -0.16 13.32 10.00
C ILE A 50 1.07 14.18 9.71
N LEU A 51 1.54 14.20 8.45
CA LEU A 51 2.68 14.99 8.00
C LEU A 51 2.48 16.50 8.20
N ARG A 52 1.28 17.01 7.89
CA ARG A 52 0.95 18.43 8.07
C ARG A 52 0.98 18.84 9.54
N ARG A 53 0.60 17.94 10.45
CA ARG A 53 0.56 18.24 11.90
C ARG A 53 1.95 18.22 12.55
N SER A 54 2.95 17.57 11.94
CA SER A 54 4.31 17.52 12.47
C SER A 54 5.16 18.69 11.96
N GLU A 55 4.76 19.92 12.25
CA GLU A 55 5.48 21.12 11.81
C GLU A 55 6.87 21.27 12.47
N THR A 56 7.12 20.58 13.58
CA THR A 56 8.25 20.86 14.50
C THR A 56 9.33 19.78 14.58
N LEU A 57 9.24 18.67 13.86
CA LEU A 57 10.21 17.57 13.97
C LEU A 57 11.24 17.57 12.84
N ASN A 58 12.53 17.49 13.22
CA ASN A 58 13.64 17.27 12.29
C ASN A 58 13.43 16.01 11.44
N LEU A 59 13.83 16.10 10.17
CA LEU A 59 13.61 15.10 9.12
C LEU A 59 14.06 13.69 9.50
N ASN A 60 15.25 13.57 10.09
CA ASN A 60 15.80 12.29 10.53
C ASN A 60 14.98 11.67 11.66
N THR A 61 14.57 12.47 12.63
CA THR A 61 13.80 11.98 13.78
C THR A 61 12.38 11.57 13.36
N PHE A 62 11.79 12.28 12.40
CA PHE A 62 10.46 12.01 11.90
C PHE A 62 10.41 10.77 10.99
N GLY A 63 11.34 10.64 10.05
CA GLY A 63 11.47 9.45 9.20
C GLY A 63 11.66 8.20 10.06
N VAL A 64 12.58 8.23 11.02
CA VAL A 64 12.82 7.11 11.94
C VAL A 64 11.59 6.79 12.79
N PHE A 65 10.86 7.79 13.30
CA PHE A 65 9.66 7.56 14.12
C PHE A 65 8.50 6.97 13.31
N TYR A 66 8.22 7.53 12.12
CA TYR A 66 7.14 7.07 11.24
C TYR A 66 7.41 5.65 10.74
N TYR A 67 8.63 5.38 10.28
CA TYR A 67 9.03 4.09 9.71
C TYR A 67 9.10 2.98 10.76
N ARG A 68 9.74 3.22 11.92
CA ARG A 68 9.83 2.21 12.98
C ARG A 68 8.45 1.87 13.56
N ARG A 69 7.60 2.87 13.78
CA ARG A 69 6.39 2.68 14.59
C ARG A 69 5.15 2.27 13.79
N LEU A 70 4.96 2.82 12.60
CA LEU A 70 3.75 2.54 11.80
C LEU A 70 4.00 1.41 10.81
N VAL A 71 5.13 1.45 10.09
CA VAL A 71 5.41 0.47 9.03
C VAL A 71 6.00 -0.81 9.60
N PHE A 72 7.10 -0.71 10.35
CA PHE A 72 7.86 -1.86 10.83
C PHE A 72 7.19 -2.63 11.98
N GLN A 73 6.36 -1.96 12.79
CA GLN A 73 5.70 -2.58 13.96
C GLN A 73 4.26 -3.05 13.71
N ARG A 74 3.66 -2.78 12.54
CA ARG A 74 2.27 -3.17 12.27
C ARG A 74 2.07 -3.93 10.98
N ILE A 75 2.47 -3.34 9.85
CA ILE A 75 2.08 -3.85 8.53
C ILE A 75 3.14 -4.83 8.02
N LEU A 76 4.42 -4.45 8.08
CA LEU A 76 5.50 -5.25 7.52
C LEU A 76 5.67 -6.65 8.14
N PRO A 77 5.59 -6.84 9.48
CA PRO A 77 5.77 -8.17 10.07
C PRO A 77 4.68 -9.15 9.64
N LEU A 78 3.43 -8.71 9.65
CA LEU A 78 2.30 -9.55 9.27
C LEU A 78 2.31 -9.85 7.77
N TYR A 79 2.71 -8.87 6.95
CA TYR A 79 2.88 -9.04 5.51
C TYR A 79 3.94 -10.10 5.19
N LEU A 80 5.15 -9.97 5.76
CA LEU A 80 6.24 -10.91 5.54
C LEU A 80 5.91 -12.31 6.07
N LEU A 81 5.25 -12.38 7.23
CA LEU A 81 4.76 -13.65 7.77
C LEU A 81 3.79 -14.32 6.79
N CYS A 82 2.80 -13.58 6.30
CA CYS A 82 1.81 -14.10 5.35
C CYS A 82 2.48 -14.61 4.06
N ILE A 83 3.41 -13.84 3.48
CA ILE A 83 4.15 -14.26 2.28
C ILE A 83 4.98 -15.51 2.55
N SER A 84 5.68 -15.55 3.69
CA SER A 84 6.53 -16.67 4.05
C SER A 84 5.69 -17.94 4.25
N CYS A 85 4.58 -17.85 4.98
CA CYS A 85 3.64 -18.95 5.18
C CYS A 85 3.06 -19.45 3.85
N THR A 86 2.62 -18.53 2.98
CA THR A 86 2.09 -18.88 1.64
C THR A 86 3.15 -19.54 0.78
N THR A 87 4.39 -19.04 0.79
CA THR A 87 5.52 -19.63 0.05
C THR A 87 5.81 -21.05 0.53
N VAL A 88 5.90 -21.26 1.86
CA VAL A 88 6.10 -22.58 2.46
C VAL A 88 4.94 -23.52 2.10
N ALA A 89 3.70 -23.07 2.21
CA ALA A 89 2.52 -23.87 1.86
C ALA A 89 2.53 -24.30 0.39
N ILE A 90 2.92 -23.41 -0.54
CA ILE A 90 3.07 -23.74 -1.97
C ILE A 90 4.12 -24.84 -2.17
N HIS A 91 5.25 -24.78 -1.46
CA HIS A 91 6.31 -25.79 -1.57
C HIS A 91 5.95 -27.13 -0.95
N LEU A 92 5.14 -27.16 0.12
CA LEU A 92 4.76 -28.38 0.82
C LEU A 92 3.55 -29.08 0.19
N ILE A 93 2.54 -28.31 -0.23
CA ILE A 93 1.21 -28.85 -0.58
C ILE A 93 1.00 -28.92 -2.09
N LEU A 94 1.48 -27.92 -2.86
CA LEU A 94 1.09 -27.78 -4.27
C LEU A 94 2.01 -28.52 -5.26
N PRO A 95 1.49 -28.91 -6.45
CA PRO A 95 2.27 -29.53 -7.53
C PRO A 95 3.37 -28.62 -8.07
N THR A 96 4.38 -29.22 -8.71
CA THR A 96 5.56 -28.52 -9.27
C THR A 96 5.21 -27.42 -10.28
N SER A 97 4.14 -27.58 -11.04
CA SER A 97 3.63 -26.57 -11.98
C SER A 97 3.25 -25.26 -11.29
N TYR A 98 2.62 -25.34 -10.10
CA TYR A 98 2.26 -24.16 -9.32
C TYR A 98 3.47 -23.52 -8.63
N ARG A 99 4.48 -24.33 -8.25
CA ARG A 99 5.69 -23.84 -7.60
C ARG A 99 6.50 -22.91 -8.51
N LYS A 100 6.73 -23.32 -9.77
CA LYS A 100 7.50 -22.50 -10.73
C LYS A 100 6.81 -21.16 -11.03
N LEU A 101 5.49 -21.20 -11.24
CA LEU A 101 4.70 -19.99 -11.48
C LEU A 101 4.75 -19.04 -10.28
N ASN A 102 4.50 -19.56 -9.07
CA ASN A 102 4.40 -18.73 -7.87
C ASN A 102 5.75 -18.33 -7.27
N ALA A 103 6.87 -18.96 -7.65
CA ALA A 103 8.20 -18.55 -7.22
C ALA A 103 8.54 -17.12 -7.69
N THR A 104 8.18 -16.78 -8.93
CA THR A 104 8.37 -15.42 -9.47
C THR A 104 7.52 -14.39 -8.72
N TYR A 105 6.26 -14.73 -8.44
CA TYR A 105 5.33 -13.87 -7.70
C TYR A 105 5.72 -13.72 -6.23
N ALA A 106 6.18 -14.79 -5.58
CA ALA A 106 6.72 -14.73 -4.22
C ALA A 106 7.91 -13.77 -4.15
N ARG A 107 8.84 -13.85 -5.10
CA ARG A 107 9.97 -12.92 -5.20
C ARG A 107 9.51 -11.46 -5.35
N GLN A 108 8.52 -11.20 -6.21
CA GLN A 108 7.94 -9.86 -6.35
C GLN A 108 7.26 -9.39 -5.06
N ALA A 109 6.57 -10.30 -4.34
CA ALA A 109 5.90 -9.98 -3.08
C ALA A 109 6.91 -9.58 -1.98
N PHE A 110 8.03 -10.30 -1.88
CA PHE A 110 9.14 -9.95 -0.97
C PHE A 110 9.79 -8.62 -1.33
N LEU A 111 9.93 -8.32 -2.62
CA LEU A 111 10.51 -7.07 -3.10
C LEU A 111 9.55 -5.88 -3.02
N LEU A 112 8.30 -6.07 -2.60
CA LEU A 112 7.26 -5.05 -2.66
C LEU A 112 7.16 -4.47 -4.09
N THR A 113 7.00 -5.35 -5.09
CA THR A 113 6.82 -4.95 -6.50
C THR A 113 5.69 -5.71 -7.22
N THR A 114 4.78 -6.35 -6.49
CA THR A 114 3.65 -7.10 -7.11
C THR A 114 2.65 -6.21 -7.85
N ASN A 115 2.66 -4.90 -7.60
CA ASN A 115 1.88 -3.93 -8.37
C ASN A 115 2.52 -3.58 -9.74
N MET A 116 3.82 -3.83 -9.93
CA MET A 116 4.56 -3.45 -11.13
C MET A 116 4.59 -4.58 -12.17
N HIS A 117 3.59 -5.45 -12.16
CA HIS A 117 3.58 -6.60 -13.06
C HIS A 117 3.36 -6.15 -14.51
N TYR A 118 4.36 -6.42 -15.35
CA TYR A 118 4.34 -6.15 -16.77
C TYR A 118 3.75 -7.36 -17.49
N SER A 119 2.43 -7.53 -17.46
CA SER A 119 1.76 -8.41 -18.41
C SER A 119 1.61 -7.64 -19.72
N SER A 120 2.05 -8.23 -20.83
CA SER A 120 1.80 -7.75 -22.20
C SER A 120 0.30 -7.67 -22.55
N GLU A 121 -0.55 -8.20 -21.67
CA GLU A 121 -2.00 -8.04 -21.64
C GLU A 121 -2.31 -6.87 -20.69
N MET A 122 -2.34 -5.67 -21.25
CA MET A 122 -2.50 -4.40 -20.52
C MET A 122 -3.96 -4.13 -20.07
N GLU A 123 -4.83 -5.13 -20.16
CA GLU A 123 -6.25 -5.10 -19.79
C GLU A 123 -6.59 -6.24 -18.83
N MET A 124 -5.82 -6.43 -17.75
CA MET A 124 -6.31 -7.27 -16.65
C MET A 124 -7.40 -6.52 -15.90
N ASP A 125 -8.63 -6.70 -16.35
CA ASP A 125 -9.82 -6.34 -15.61
C ASP A 125 -9.75 -6.98 -14.21
N TYR A 126 -10.24 -6.30 -13.17
CA TYR A 126 -10.09 -6.75 -11.78
C TYR A 126 -10.68 -8.16 -11.59
N GLN A 127 -11.68 -8.53 -12.39
CA GLN A 127 -12.26 -9.86 -12.46
C GLN A 127 -11.26 -10.95 -12.91
N ILE A 128 -10.33 -10.63 -13.82
CA ILE A 128 -9.31 -11.57 -14.30
C ILE A 128 -8.27 -11.85 -13.20
N MET A 129 -7.95 -10.85 -12.36
CA MET A 129 -7.03 -11.04 -11.22
C MET A 129 -7.58 -12.00 -10.16
N VAL A 130 -8.90 -12.07 -9.97
CA VAL A 130 -9.56 -13.02 -9.04
C VAL A 130 -9.44 -14.47 -9.53
N CYS A 131 -9.43 -14.68 -10.84
CA CYS A 131 -9.31 -16.02 -11.45
C CYS A 131 -7.85 -16.45 -11.73
N SER A 132 -6.86 -15.62 -11.36
CA SER A 132 -5.46 -15.90 -11.66
C SER A 132 -4.89 -17.03 -10.80
N ARG A 133 -4.01 -17.87 -11.36
CA ARG A 133 -3.28 -18.92 -10.61
C ARG A 133 -2.19 -18.37 -9.66
N ASN A 134 -2.17 -17.04 -9.47
CA ASN A 134 -1.21 -16.32 -8.67
C ASN A 134 -1.72 -16.19 -7.23
N LEU A 135 -1.14 -16.97 -6.30
CA LEU A 135 -1.50 -16.94 -4.88
C LEU A 135 -1.07 -15.66 -4.16
N PHE A 136 -0.23 -14.83 -4.79
CA PHE A 136 0.19 -13.52 -4.28
C PHE A 136 -0.55 -12.36 -4.93
N THR A 137 -1.64 -12.63 -5.69
CA THR A 137 -2.36 -11.57 -6.41
C THR A 137 -2.78 -10.43 -5.48
N HIS A 138 -3.34 -10.75 -4.30
CA HIS A 138 -3.84 -9.75 -3.34
C HIS A 138 -2.75 -8.85 -2.72
N THR A 139 -1.47 -9.17 -2.85
CA THR A 139 -0.39 -8.33 -2.28
C THR A 139 -0.15 -7.06 -3.08
N TRP A 140 -0.70 -6.94 -4.29
CA TRP A 140 -0.52 -5.77 -5.17
C TRP A 140 -0.95 -4.45 -4.52
N SER A 141 -2.13 -4.40 -3.89
CA SER A 141 -2.69 -3.18 -3.30
C SER A 141 -1.92 -2.76 -2.04
N LEU A 142 -1.53 -3.75 -1.24
CA LEU A 142 -0.72 -3.54 -0.03
C LEU A 142 0.71 -3.10 -0.38
N CYS A 143 1.28 -3.67 -1.43
CA CYS A 143 2.56 -3.26 -1.99
C CYS A 143 2.53 -1.78 -2.42
N LEU A 144 1.47 -1.37 -3.12
CA LEU A 144 1.26 0.02 -3.53
C LEU A 144 1.11 0.95 -2.31
N GLU A 145 0.34 0.55 -1.29
CA GLU A 145 0.22 1.29 -0.03
C GLU A 145 1.58 1.45 0.67
N MET A 146 2.39 0.39 0.71
CA MET A 146 3.72 0.41 1.30
C MET A 146 4.65 1.36 0.53
N GLN A 147 4.69 1.27 -0.80
CA GLN A 147 5.45 2.20 -1.64
C GLN A 147 5.02 3.66 -1.42
N TRP A 148 3.71 3.91 -1.32
CA TRP A 148 3.17 5.24 -1.03
C TRP A 148 3.64 5.77 0.33
N TYR A 149 3.65 4.93 1.37
CA TYR A 149 4.20 5.29 2.68
C TYR A 149 5.68 5.65 2.64
N LEU A 150 6.44 5.11 1.69
CA LEU A 150 7.83 5.50 1.46
C LEU A 150 7.93 6.83 0.74
N ILE A 151 7.17 7.01 -0.33
CA ILE A 151 7.30 8.14 -1.26
C ILE A 151 6.77 9.44 -0.67
N VAL A 152 5.63 9.43 0.03
CA VAL A 152 4.95 10.65 0.50
C VAL A 152 5.82 11.52 1.42
N PRO A 153 6.54 10.96 2.42
CA PRO A 153 7.49 11.75 3.19
C PRO A 153 8.47 12.51 2.31
N PHE A 154 9.12 11.85 1.33
CA PHE A 154 10.06 12.49 0.41
C PHE A 154 9.41 13.59 -0.43
N LEU A 155 8.21 13.36 -0.97
CA LEU A 155 7.46 14.38 -1.72
C LEU A 155 7.18 15.62 -0.86
N PHE A 156 6.77 15.42 0.39
CA PHE A 156 6.55 16.51 1.33
C PHE A 156 7.84 17.30 1.63
N LEU A 157 9.00 16.63 1.64
CA LEU A 157 10.29 17.30 1.81
C LEU A 157 10.66 18.14 0.60
N LEU A 158 10.51 17.56 -0.59
CA LEU A 158 10.75 18.26 -1.85
C LEU A 158 9.86 19.50 -1.93
N GLN A 159 8.57 19.38 -1.59
CA GLN A 159 7.65 20.51 -1.51
C GLN A 159 8.17 21.61 -0.57
N LYS A 160 8.58 21.24 0.67
CA LYS A 160 9.13 22.21 1.64
C LYS A 160 10.42 22.89 1.13
N CYS A 161 11.30 22.15 0.45
CA CYS A 161 12.53 22.68 -0.11
C CYS A 161 12.25 23.69 -1.24
N ILE A 162 11.28 23.39 -2.10
CA ILE A 162 10.86 24.29 -3.19
C ILE A 162 10.22 25.57 -2.62
N THR A 163 9.25 25.45 -1.71
CA THR A 163 8.57 26.64 -1.15
C THR A 163 9.49 27.51 -0.28
N LYS A 164 10.48 26.93 0.41
CA LYS A 164 11.51 27.73 1.10
C LYS A 164 12.38 28.52 0.12
N ARG A 165 12.71 27.95 -1.04
CA ARG A 165 13.46 28.63 -2.11
C ARG A 165 12.67 29.83 -2.66
N ASP A 166 11.37 29.70 -2.86
CA ASP A 166 10.54 30.80 -3.37
C ASP A 166 10.42 31.94 -2.36
N LYS A 167 10.30 31.63 -1.05
CA LYS A 167 10.32 32.66 0.00
C LYS A 167 11.68 33.37 0.11
N LEU A 168 12.78 32.64 -0.09
CA LEU A 168 14.13 33.22 -0.10
C LEU A 168 14.36 34.11 -1.33
N PHE A 169 13.82 33.72 -2.49
CA PHE A 169 13.96 34.47 -3.74
C PHE A 169 13.20 35.81 -3.71
N ILE A 170 12.05 35.86 -3.04
CA ILE A 170 11.28 37.10 -2.84
C ILE A 170 11.98 38.04 -1.85
N LEU A 171 12.59 37.51 -0.78
CA LEU A 171 13.30 38.33 0.21
C LEU A 171 14.69 38.79 -0.24
N SER A 172 15.29 38.15 -1.26
CA SER A 172 16.58 38.54 -1.84
C SER A 172 16.48 39.69 -2.86
N LYS A 173 15.26 40.10 -3.23
CA LYS A 173 14.99 41.18 -4.21
C LYS A 173 14.35 42.43 -3.60
N CYS A 174 14.25 42.51 -2.27
CA CYS A 174 14.02 43.75 -1.53
C CYS A 174 15.32 44.19 -0.86
#